data_AF-A0A9X6YJ61-F1
#
_entry.id   AF-A0A9X6YJ61-F1
#
_cell.length_a   1.000
_cell.length_b   1.000
_cell.length_c   1.000
_cell.angle_alpha   90.00
_cell.angle_beta   90.00
_cell.angle_gamma   90.00
#
_symmetry.space_group_name_H-M   'P 1'
#
loop_
_entity.id
_entity.type
_entity.pdbx_description
1 polymer ?
#
loop_
_entity_poly.entity_id
_entity_poly.type
_entity_poly.pdbx_seq_one_letter_code
_entity_poly.pdbx_strand_id
1 'polypeptide(L)'
;MKVGDEKASTYSAGVKRQYFGRAGKVEMGQVGIALNYSKGHAFWTMVDTELFLPESAFSLSNEEKRKRTKVPSERVFQTKIELGFDMIQ
;
A
#
# COMPACT_ATOMS: atom_id res chain seq x y z
N MET A 1 4.66 12.46 -5.73
CA MET A 1 3.30 11.92 -5.55
C MET A 1 3.08 11.50 -4.10
N LYS A 2 1.87 11.66 -3.54
CA LYS A 2 1.52 11.15 -2.20
C LYS A 2 0.86 9.78 -2.36
N VAL A 3 1.44 8.76 -1.73
CA VAL A 3 0.94 7.37 -1.80
C VAL A 3 0.41 6.84 -0.45
N GLY A 4 0.57 7.61 0.62
CA GLY A 4 -0.04 7.31 1.92
C GLY A 4 -1.35 8.10 2.10
N ASP A 5 -2.40 7.44 2.58
CA ASP A 5 -3.69 8.07 2.86
C ASP A 5 -4.11 7.79 4.30
N GLU A 6 -4.41 8.85 5.04
CA GLU A 6 -4.81 8.79 6.44
C GLU A 6 -6.24 8.25 6.53
N LYS A 7 -6.50 7.36 7.49
CA LYS A 7 -7.81 6.75 7.66
C LYS A 7 -8.31 6.93 9.09
N ALA A 8 -9.56 7.36 9.20
CA ALA A 8 -10.26 7.46 10.48
C ALA A 8 -10.84 6.10 10.97
N SER A 9 -10.85 5.06 10.13
CA SER A 9 -11.36 3.74 10.48
C SER A 9 -10.41 2.62 10.10
N THR A 10 -10.52 1.50 10.81
CA THR A 10 -9.75 0.27 10.53
C THR A 10 -10.36 -0.55 9.41
N TYR A 11 -11.49 -0.15 8.81
CA TYR A 11 -12.29 -1.04 7.96
C TYR A 11 -11.79 -1.19 6.53
N SER A 12 -10.88 -0.33 6.07
CA SER A 12 -10.29 -0.44 4.72
C SER A 12 -9.11 -1.42 4.68
N ALA A 13 -8.79 -1.91 3.48
CA ALA A 13 -7.64 -2.79 3.25
C ALA A 13 -6.32 -2.08 3.57
N GLY A 14 -5.35 -2.81 4.12
CA GLY A 14 -4.02 -2.28 4.40
C GLY A 14 -3.93 -1.21 5.49
N VAL A 15 -5.04 -0.85 6.15
CA VAL A 15 -5.02 0.19 7.20
C VAL A 15 -4.36 -0.32 8.47
N LYS A 16 -3.32 0.39 8.89
CA LYS A 16 -2.60 0.21 10.15
C LYS A 16 -1.86 1.51 10.51
N ARG A 17 -1.34 1.60 11.74
CA ARG A 17 -0.32 2.59 12.08
C ARG A 17 0.94 2.35 11.23
N GLN A 18 1.29 3.29 10.37
CA GLN A 18 2.40 3.20 9.42
C GLN A 18 3.16 4.53 9.35
N TYR A 19 4.45 4.46 9.04
CA TYR A 19 5.26 5.66 8.85
C TYR A 19 4.96 6.33 7.50
N PHE A 20 4.59 7.61 7.55
CA PHE A 20 4.26 8.44 6.40
C PHE A 20 5.42 9.41 6.16
N GLY A 21 6.36 9.03 5.27
CA GLY A 21 7.62 9.75 5.08
C GLY A 21 7.47 11.25 4.81
N ARG A 22 6.50 11.64 3.96
CA ARG A 22 6.21 13.07 3.70
C ARG A 22 5.75 13.83 4.94
N ALA A 23 5.03 13.17 5.84
CA ALA A 23 4.51 13.78 7.07
C ALA A 23 5.48 13.62 8.25
N GLY A 24 6.53 12.80 8.12
CA GLY A 24 7.52 12.54 9.17
C GLY A 24 6.98 11.81 10.40
N LYS A 25 5.79 11.19 10.32
CA LYS A 25 5.08 10.63 11.48
C LYS A 25 4.48 9.25 11.22
N VAL A 26 4.22 8.53 12.31
CA VAL A 26 3.47 7.26 12.28
C VAL A 26 2.00 7.54 12.55
N GLU A 27 1.15 7.33 11.56
CA GLU A 27 -0.29 7.56 11.66
C GLU A 27 -1.11 6.39 11.19
N MET A 28 -2.38 6.39 11.57
CA MET A 28 -3.34 5.41 11.09
C MET A 28 -3.69 5.67 9.63
N GLY A 29 -3.40 4.69 8.77
CA GLY A 29 -3.74 4.83 7.36
C GLY A 29 -3.25 3.68 6.49
N GLN A 30 -3.45 3.85 5.19
CA GLN A 30 -3.01 2.91 4.16
C GLN A 30 -1.86 3.52 3.36
N VAL A 31 -1.02 2.66 2.79
CA VAL A 31 0.13 3.06 1.97
C VAL A 31 0.09 2.26 0.68
N GLY A 32 0.12 2.95 -0.45
CA GLY A 32 0.38 2.37 -1.75
C GLY A 32 1.86 2.46 -2.14
N ILE A 33 2.25 1.60 -3.06
CA ILE A 33 3.48 1.66 -3.83
C ILE A 33 3.09 2.12 -5.24
N ALA A 34 3.87 3.02 -5.84
CA ALA A 34 3.56 3.58 -7.15
C ALA A 34 4.81 3.63 -8.02
N LEU A 35 4.74 3.01 -9.19
CA LEU A 35 5.74 3.12 -10.24
C LEU A 35 5.43 4.34 -11.11
N ASN A 36 6.40 5.23 -11.24
CA ASN A 36 6.24 6.46 -12.01
C ASN A 36 7.32 6.51 -13.10
N TYR A 37 6.90 6.80 -14.32
CA TYR A 37 7.79 7.14 -15.41
C TYR A 37 7.94 8.65 -15.50
N SER A 38 9.18 9.14 -15.63
CA SER A 38 9.48 10.56 -15.80
C SER A 38 10.35 10.79 -17.03
N LYS A 39 10.05 11.86 -17.77
CA LYS A 39 10.84 12.32 -18.92
C LYS A 39 11.10 13.82 -18.79
N GLY A 40 12.32 14.16 -18.39
CA GLY A 40 12.70 15.55 -18.07
C GLY A 40 11.86 16.12 -16.92
N HIS A 41 11.69 17.44 -16.90
CA HIS A 41 10.96 18.14 -15.83
C HIS A 41 9.46 18.32 -16.09
N ALA A 42 9.01 18.15 -17.33
CA ALA A 42 7.65 18.49 -17.74
C ALA A 42 6.69 17.28 -17.78
N PHE A 43 7.21 16.05 -17.93
CA PHE A 43 6.38 14.87 -18.10
C PHE A 43 6.64 13.83 -17.01
N TRP A 44 5.58 13.47 -16.31
CA TRP A 44 5.54 12.31 -15.43
C TRP A 44 4.18 11.63 -15.56
N THR A 45 4.18 10.30 -15.50
CA THR A 45 2.95 9.51 -15.46
C THR A 45 3.10 8.35 -14.50
N MET A 46 2.01 8.00 -13.84
CA MET A 46 1.96 6.80 -13.02
C MET A 46 1.68 5.61 -13.93
N VAL A 47 2.57 4.62 -13.89
CA VAL A 47 2.52 3.44 -14.75
C VAL A 47 1.81 2.30 -14.04
N ASP A 48 2.10 2.12 -12.75
CA ASP A 48 1.54 1.05 -11.95
C ASP A 48 1.40 1.45 -10.47
N THR A 49 0.50 0.79 -9.75
CA THR A 49 0.29 0.96 -8.32
C THR A 49 -0.16 -0.32 -7.64
N GLU A 50 0.34 -0.54 -6.43
CA GLU A 50 -0.06 -1.68 -5.61
C GLU A 50 -0.26 -1.25 -4.16
N LEU A 51 -1.27 -1.83 -3.49
CA LEU A 51 -1.53 -1.57 -2.09
C LEU A 51 -0.57 -2.38 -1.23
N PHE A 52 0.13 -1.72 -0.30
CA PHE A 52 0.92 -2.41 0.71
C PHE A 52 0.01 -2.94 1.82
N LEU A 53 0.04 -4.26 2.02
CA LEU A 53 -0.67 -4.96 3.08
C LEU A 53 0.33 -5.32 4.20
N PRO A 54 0.19 -4.76 5.41
CA PRO A 54 1.05 -5.14 6.54
C PRO A 54 0.92 -6.64 6.84
N GLU A 55 1.97 -7.28 7.32
CA GLU A 55 2.00 -8.73 7.63
C GLU A 55 0.82 -9.19 8.47
N SER A 56 0.42 -8.39 9.47
CA SER A 56 -0.75 -8.68 10.31
C SER A 56 -2.06 -8.79 9.54
N ALA A 57 -2.18 -8.21 8.34
CA ALA A 57 -3.37 -8.38 7.50
C ALA A 57 -3.59 -9.83 7.08
N PHE A 58 -2.54 -10.65 7.05
CA PHE A 58 -2.58 -12.07 6.67
C PHE A 58 -2.82 -13.01 7.86
N SER A 59 -2.94 -12.49 9.08
CA SER A 59 -3.31 -13.29 10.26
C SER A 59 -4.73 -13.86 10.13
N LEU A 60 -4.99 -14.98 10.80
CA LEU A 60 -6.32 -15.58 10.90
C LEU A 60 -7.37 -14.59 11.44
N SER A 61 -6.97 -13.78 12.42
CA SER A 61 -7.82 -12.74 13.00
C SER A 61 -8.26 -11.64 12.02
N ASN A 62 -7.58 -11.49 10.88
CA ASN A 62 -7.91 -10.51 9.84
C ASN A 62 -8.52 -11.15 8.58
N GLU A 63 -8.86 -12.44 8.60
CA GLU A 63 -9.45 -13.13 7.46
C GLU A 63 -10.80 -12.52 7.04
N GLU A 64 -11.72 -12.32 7.99
CA GLU A 64 -13.02 -11.68 7.72
C GLU A 64 -12.85 -10.27 7.14
N LYS A 65 -11.87 -9.53 7.67
CA LYS A 65 -11.54 -8.19 7.20
C LYS A 65 -11.05 -8.23 5.75
N ARG A 66 -10.13 -9.14 5.41
CA ARG A 66 -9.64 -9.34 4.03
C ARG A 66 -10.77 -9.70 3.06
N LYS A 67 -11.66 -10.61 3.46
CA LYS A 67 -12.85 -11.00 2.68
C LYS A 67 -13.76 -9.79 2.44
N ARG A 68 -14.08 -9.03 3.49
CA ARG A 68 -14.93 -7.83 3.39
C ARG A 68 -14.31 -6.76 2.49
N THR A 69 -13.00 -6.57 2.55
CA THR A 69 -12.29 -5.58 1.73
C THR A 69 -11.90 -6.09 0.34
N LYS A 70 -12.33 -7.31 -0.03
CA LYS A 70 -12.07 -7.94 -1.33
C LYS A 70 -10.58 -8.02 -1.68
N VAL A 71 -9.72 -8.27 -0.68
CA VAL A 71 -8.31 -8.56 -0.93
C VAL A 71 -8.24 -9.91 -1.63
N PRO A 72 -7.56 -10.04 -2.79
CA PRO A 72 -7.44 -11.31 -3.49
C PRO A 72 -6.76 -12.38 -2.63
N SER A 73 -7.20 -13.63 -2.75
CA SER A 73 -6.76 -14.74 -1.90
C SER A 73 -5.32 -15.16 -2.15
N GLU A 74 -4.83 -14.95 -3.38
CA GLU A 74 -3.48 -15.21 -3.83
C GLU A 74 -2.46 -14.23 -3.24
N ARG A 75 -2.91 -13.14 -2.60
CA ARG A 75 -2.02 -12.19 -1.95
C ARG A 75 -1.32 -12.84 -0.77
N VAL A 76 -0.01 -12.73 -0.78
CA VAL A 76 0.87 -13.04 0.35
C VAL A 76 1.50 -11.76 0.87
N PHE A 77 2.11 -11.85 2.05
CA PHE A 77 2.89 -10.72 2.55
C PHE A 77 4.08 -10.45 1.62
N GLN A 78 4.22 -9.19 1.22
CA GLN A 78 5.34 -8.67 0.46
C GLN A 78 5.75 -7.34 1.07
N THR A 79 7.05 -7.13 1.20
CA THR A 79 7.64 -5.87 1.58
C THR A 79 7.39 -4.81 0.51
N LYS A 80 7.52 -3.54 0.89
CA LYS A 80 7.36 -2.42 -0.04
C LYS A 80 8.36 -2.47 -1.21
N ILE A 81 9.56 -3.01 -0.95
CA ILE A 81 10.62 -3.14 -1.96
C ILE A 81 10.27 -4.26 -2.93
N GLU A 82 9.84 -5.42 -2.45
CA GLU A 82 9.38 -6.53 -3.30
C GLU A 82 8.23 -6.09 -4.20
N LEU A 83 7.21 -5.43 -3.65
CA LEU A 83 6.10 -4.89 -4.46
C LEU A 83 6.56 -3.91 -5.54
N GLY A 84 7.54 -3.05 -5.24
CA GLY A 84 8.08 -2.11 -6.23
C GLY A 84 8.94 -2.80 -7.28
N PHE A 85 9.62 -3.89 -6.92
CA PHE A 85 10.43 -4.68 -7.82
C PHE A 85 9.56 -5.48 -8.80
N ASP A 86 8.48 -6.10 -8.32
CA ASP A 86 7.53 -6.84 -9.16
C ASP A 86 6.90 -5.96 -10.26
N MET A 87 6.76 -4.65 -10.03
CA MET A 87 6.22 -3.71 -11.03
C MET A 87 7.17 -3.44 -12.21
N ILE A 88 8.46 -3.77 -12.08
CA ILE A 88 9.49 -3.46 -13.10
C ILE A 88 10.15 -4.71 -13.70
N GLN A 89 9.74 -5.91 -13.28
CA GLN A 89 10.25 -7.18 -13.83
C GLN A 89 9.53 -7.60 -15.10
#